data_AF-A0A3B0YML9-F1
#
_entry.id   AF-A0A3B0YML9-F1
#
_cell.length_a   1.000
_cell.length_b   1.000
_cell.length_c   1.000
_cell.angle_alpha   90.00
_cell.angle_beta   90.00
_cell.angle_gamma   90.00
#
_symmetry.space_group_name_H-M   'P 1'
#
loop_
_entity.id
_entity.type
_entity.pdbx_description
1 polymer ?
#
loop_
_entity_poly.entity_id
_entity_poly.type
_entity_poly.pdbx_seq_one_letter_code
_entity_poly.pdbx_strand_id
1 'polypeptide(L)'
;MKKSIIYTLAFLFICLQEVGNARADSCPVIDAPNKKITRKVAIKAISLKSLQSTLKGCHSSQTCQETVYKMFGLTKLLGFVLDPKNNDLLIYGMTELNKPPLRLEDFVVTLRNSHLKYAKRRGNTLYYSAPGVSIDPKPGVNLALNNIKQELSSVTMAQRKRVLTRYRKICEQQQSTRVLGIPFDTHASQLMLKADYIMKTITNGSRNLDIPGLKGIPDMRYDYIMQQVRRGRRVRIPASSQDRYWFYPASHKYQVNKKKTNYFVSQSAVKLLTANQMMNSRGTLKDSSRKSPFAAQFALCFTRRYKQIAKKLPVYQELAGLFRQTAVTKLIKTVQGIKRSSLDAQYLLEEMQIKPVIVKRGVPGICRIQRYSLRNKQRRLIGHITSQSCGGVSIAMSENKKDIKVAKTQLLTNAEKRILKDRPALSSLMWQTKVVLSMPVSNL
;
A
#
# COMPACT_ATOMS: atom_id res chain seq x y z
N MET A 1 -50.68 -22.27 -47.65
CA MET A 1 -50.58 -20.91 -47.06
C MET A 1 -49.89 -21.00 -45.71
N LYS A 2 -48.59 -20.67 -45.64
CA LYS A 2 -47.99 -19.50 -44.97
C LYS A 2 -48.25 -19.43 -43.46
N LYS A 3 -47.28 -19.89 -42.65
CA LYS A 3 -46.25 -19.10 -41.92
C LYS A 3 -46.76 -18.52 -40.58
N SER A 4 -46.24 -19.04 -39.46
CA SER A 4 -45.60 -18.19 -38.44
C SER A 4 -44.75 -19.01 -37.47
N ILE A 5 -43.48 -18.64 -37.43
CA ILE A 5 -42.35 -19.27 -36.75
C ILE A 5 -42.01 -18.43 -35.51
N ILE A 6 -41.93 -19.10 -34.36
CA ILE A 6 -40.92 -18.96 -33.28
C ILE A 6 -40.19 -17.60 -33.22
N TYR A 7 -40.47 -16.72 -32.24
CA TYR A 7 -39.48 -15.76 -31.69
C TYR A 7 -39.99 -15.05 -30.41
N THR A 8 -39.95 -15.70 -29.24
CA THR A 8 -40.11 -14.96 -27.96
C THR A 8 -39.31 -15.52 -26.78
N LEU A 9 -38.17 -16.20 -27.01
CA LEU A 9 -37.37 -16.79 -25.92
C LEU A 9 -35.84 -16.69 -26.10
N ALA A 10 -35.36 -15.66 -26.81
CA ALA A 10 -33.92 -15.46 -27.05
C ALA A 10 -33.34 -14.10 -26.57
N PHE A 11 -34.09 -13.30 -25.81
CA PHE A 11 -33.64 -11.96 -25.39
C PHE A 11 -33.17 -11.82 -23.94
N LEU A 12 -33.27 -12.88 -23.12
CA LEU A 12 -32.86 -12.82 -21.70
C LEU A 12 -31.52 -13.52 -21.37
N PHE A 13 -30.88 -14.19 -22.33
CA PHE A 13 -29.67 -15.00 -22.05
C PHE A 13 -28.34 -14.43 -22.59
N ILE A 14 -28.33 -13.28 -23.25
CA ILE A 14 -27.10 -12.61 -23.75
C ILE A 14 -26.58 -11.52 -22.77
N CYS A 15 -27.23 -11.36 -21.61
CA CYS A 15 -26.87 -10.30 -20.64
C CYS A 15 -25.75 -10.66 -19.65
N LEU A 16 -25.10 -11.83 -19.75
CA LEU A 16 -24.09 -12.28 -18.78
C LEU A 16 -22.72 -12.71 -19.36
N GLN A 17 -22.52 -12.70 -20.68
CA GLN A 17 -21.26 -13.20 -21.28
C GLN A 17 -20.33 -12.17 -21.93
N GLU A 18 -20.73 -10.91 -22.16
CA GLU A 18 -19.90 -9.98 -22.96
C GLU A 18 -19.07 -8.93 -22.19
N VAL A 19 -19.01 -8.98 -20.85
CA VAL A 19 -18.04 -8.18 -20.07
C VAL A 19 -16.70 -8.92 -19.88
N GLY A 20 -16.60 -10.17 -20.36
CA GLY A 20 -15.44 -11.05 -20.18
C GLY A 20 -14.21 -10.79 -21.06
N ASN A 21 -14.20 -9.77 -21.93
CA ASN A 21 -13.15 -9.64 -22.96
C ASN A 21 -12.08 -8.56 -22.71
N ALA A 22 -12.07 -7.90 -21.55
CA ALA A 22 -10.83 -7.34 -21.03
C ALA A 22 -10.01 -8.50 -20.44
N ARG A 23 -9.32 -9.27 -21.30
CA ARG A 23 -8.46 -10.36 -20.85
C ARG A 23 -7.53 -9.85 -19.75
N ALA A 24 -7.54 -10.56 -18.62
CA ALA A 24 -6.64 -10.35 -17.47
C ALA A 24 -5.14 -10.44 -17.84
N ASP A 25 -4.82 -10.76 -19.09
CA ASP A 25 -3.48 -10.99 -19.64
C ASP A 25 -2.79 -9.73 -20.18
N SER A 26 -3.45 -8.58 -20.20
CA SER A 26 -2.84 -7.34 -20.71
C SER A 26 -1.84 -6.68 -19.74
N CYS A 27 -1.58 -7.31 -18.60
CA CYS A 27 -0.43 -7.00 -17.76
C CYS A 27 0.64 -8.08 -17.92
N PRO A 28 1.69 -7.86 -18.74
CA PRO A 28 2.71 -8.87 -18.96
C PRO A 28 3.25 -9.34 -17.62
N VAL A 29 3.22 -10.66 -17.39
CA VAL A 29 3.81 -11.27 -16.21
C VAL A 29 5.28 -10.89 -16.22
N ILE A 30 5.76 -10.34 -15.11
CA ILE A 30 7.19 -10.18 -14.90
C ILE A 30 7.61 -11.53 -14.36
N ASP A 31 8.21 -12.37 -15.19
CA ASP A 31 8.80 -13.64 -14.75
C ASP A 31 9.99 -13.34 -13.83
N ALA A 32 9.68 -13.01 -12.58
CA ALA A 32 10.62 -13.19 -11.51
C ALA A 32 10.15 -14.48 -10.81
N PRO A 33 10.71 -15.66 -11.18
CA PRO A 33 10.42 -16.85 -10.41
C PRO A 33 10.67 -16.54 -8.94
N ASN A 34 9.81 -17.04 -8.06
CA ASN A 34 9.99 -16.94 -6.60
C ASN A 34 11.14 -17.86 -6.14
N LYS A 35 12.18 -17.98 -6.97
CA LYS A 35 13.40 -18.74 -6.73
C LYS A 35 14.09 -18.10 -5.53
N LYS A 36 14.29 -18.91 -4.51
CA LYS A 36 15.09 -18.50 -3.37
C LYS A 36 16.55 -18.64 -3.75
N ILE A 37 17.32 -17.60 -3.50
CA ILE A 37 18.76 -17.62 -3.66
C ILE A 37 19.36 -17.57 -2.26
N THR A 38 20.30 -18.47 -2.01
CA THR A 38 21.11 -18.47 -0.80
C THR A 38 22.38 -17.69 -1.10
N ARG A 39 22.60 -16.57 -0.40
CA ARG A 39 23.80 -15.75 -0.59
C ARG A 39 24.33 -15.19 0.73
N LYS A 40 25.62 -14.88 0.75
CA LYS A 40 26.25 -14.10 1.82
C LYS A 40 25.82 -12.64 1.66
N VAL A 41 25.29 -12.04 2.72
CA VAL A 41 24.83 -10.65 2.75
C VAL A 41 25.45 -9.92 3.93
N ALA A 42 25.84 -8.67 3.70
CA ALA A 42 26.19 -7.75 4.78
C ALA A 42 24.90 -7.27 5.46
N ILE A 43 24.87 -7.33 6.79
CA ILE A 43 23.77 -6.83 7.61
C ILE A 43 24.31 -5.90 8.70
N LYS A 44 23.44 -5.02 9.18
CA LYS A 44 23.65 -4.24 10.40
C LYS A 44 22.71 -4.77 11.47
N ALA A 45 23.23 -5.01 12.67
CA ALA A 45 22.45 -5.33 13.86
C ALA A 45 22.43 -4.10 14.78
N ILE A 46 21.28 -3.84 15.40
CA ILE A 46 21.07 -2.73 16.34
C ILE A 46 20.52 -3.32 17.64
N SER A 47 21.17 -3.00 18.76
CA SER A 47 20.68 -3.35 20.10
C SER A 47 19.57 -2.37 20.50
N LEU A 48 18.37 -2.87 20.80
CA LEU A 48 17.30 -2.01 21.31
C LEU A 48 17.58 -1.53 22.74
N LYS A 49 18.33 -2.31 23.54
CA LYS A 49 18.80 -1.87 24.86
C LYS A 49 19.73 -0.65 24.74
N SER A 50 20.84 -0.78 24.00
CA SER A 50 21.79 0.33 23.82
C SER A 50 21.16 1.53 23.10
N LEU A 51 20.24 1.28 22.16
CA LEU A 51 19.51 2.34 21.47
C LEU A 51 18.69 3.19 22.43
N GLN A 52 17.98 2.58 23.37
CA GLN A 52 17.23 3.31 24.39
C GLN A 52 18.16 4.15 25.28
N SER A 53 19.27 3.57 25.77
CA SER A 53 20.24 4.31 26.57
C SER A 53 20.83 5.50 25.81
N THR A 54 21.16 5.32 24.53
CA THR A 54 21.69 6.40 23.67
C THR A 54 20.66 7.52 23.52
N LEU A 55 19.41 7.19 23.19
CA LEU A 55 18.35 8.17 22.98
C LEU A 55 17.96 8.91 24.27
N LYS A 56 17.98 8.23 25.42
CA LYS A 56 17.80 8.86 26.75
C LYS A 56 18.88 9.92 26.98
N GLY A 57 20.16 9.59 26.77
CA GLY A 57 21.26 10.54 26.91
C GLY A 57 21.19 11.71 25.92
N CYS A 58 20.71 11.46 24.70
CA CYS A 58 20.46 12.51 23.71
C CYS A 58 19.34 13.48 24.11
N HIS A 59 18.31 13.01 24.81
CA HIS A 59 17.22 13.88 25.22
C HIS A 59 17.70 14.94 26.21
N SER A 60 18.58 14.56 27.12
CA SER A 60 19.21 15.47 28.10
C SER A 60 20.18 16.48 27.47
N SER A 61 20.73 16.20 26.28
CA SER A 61 21.80 16.98 25.64
C SER A 61 21.41 17.61 24.29
N GLN A 62 20.19 17.40 23.80
CA GLN A 62 19.63 17.86 22.52
C GLN A 62 20.44 17.55 21.23
N THR A 63 21.42 16.63 21.28
CA THR A 63 22.45 16.47 20.22
C THR A 63 22.53 15.04 19.67
N CYS A 64 21.40 14.36 19.46
CA CYS A 64 21.44 13.03 18.85
C CYS A 64 21.85 13.09 17.37
N GLN A 65 22.85 12.27 17.00
CA GLN A 65 23.28 12.16 15.60
C GLN A 65 22.13 11.68 14.71
N GLU A 66 21.97 12.31 13.54
CA GLU A 66 20.92 11.98 12.56
C GLU A 66 20.98 10.51 12.11
N THR A 67 22.18 9.91 12.14
CA THR A 67 22.43 8.50 11.85
C THR A 67 21.60 7.55 12.72
N VAL A 68 21.33 7.90 13.99
CA VAL A 68 20.50 7.11 14.92
C VAL A 68 19.04 7.12 14.46
N TYR A 69 18.50 8.32 14.15
CA TYR A 69 17.14 8.46 13.65
C TYR A 69 16.95 7.83 12.26
N LYS A 70 18.00 7.77 11.44
CA LYS A 70 18.05 7.04 10.16
C LYS A 70 18.41 5.55 10.31
N MET A 71 18.28 4.98 11.52
CA MET A 71 18.56 3.56 11.82
C MET A 71 19.90 3.07 11.25
N PHE A 72 20.95 3.87 11.36
CA PHE A 72 22.29 3.62 10.83
C PHE A 72 22.32 3.31 9.32
N GLY A 73 21.41 3.90 8.56
CA GLY A 73 21.28 3.68 7.12
C GLY A 73 20.70 2.32 6.75
N LEU A 74 20.03 1.61 7.66
CA LEU A 74 19.23 0.45 7.29
C LEU A 74 18.15 0.87 6.31
N THR A 75 18.02 0.20 5.18
CA THR A 75 16.95 0.44 4.20
C THR A 75 15.91 -0.67 4.20
N LYS A 76 16.24 -1.81 4.81
CA LYS A 76 15.36 -2.99 4.88
C LYS A 76 15.56 -3.78 6.16
N LEU A 77 14.52 -3.84 6.98
CA LEU A 77 14.53 -4.59 8.24
C LEU A 77 14.32 -6.08 7.99
N LEU A 78 15.26 -6.94 8.32
CA LEU A 78 15.20 -8.37 8.00
C LEU A 78 14.50 -9.19 9.08
N GLY A 79 14.71 -8.85 10.35
CA GLY A 79 14.20 -9.64 11.47
C GLY A 79 14.76 -9.18 12.80
N PHE A 80 14.70 -10.07 13.79
CA PHE A 80 15.25 -9.82 15.11
C PHE A 80 15.77 -11.11 15.78
N VAL A 81 16.72 -10.93 16.70
CA VAL A 81 17.28 -11.96 17.58
C VAL A 81 16.88 -11.63 19.02
N LEU A 82 16.43 -12.64 19.75
CA LEU A 82 16.22 -12.58 21.20
C LEU A 82 17.54 -12.90 21.90
N ASP A 83 17.99 -12.00 22.77
CA ASP A 83 19.20 -12.16 23.58
C ASP A 83 18.87 -12.04 25.08
N PRO A 84 18.15 -13.03 25.65
CA PRO A 84 17.74 -12.99 27.06
C PRO A 84 18.92 -13.01 28.03
N LYS A 85 20.10 -13.50 27.62
CA LYS A 85 21.29 -13.48 28.46
C LYS A 85 21.75 -12.06 28.79
N ASN A 86 21.53 -11.13 27.86
CA ASN A 86 21.96 -9.73 28.00
C ASN A 86 20.77 -8.77 28.20
N ASN A 87 19.56 -9.30 28.42
CA ASN A 87 18.31 -8.56 28.53
C ASN A 87 18.05 -7.66 27.31
N ASP A 88 18.24 -8.20 26.11
CA ASP A 88 18.28 -7.41 24.87
C ASP A 88 17.53 -8.05 23.70
N LEU A 89 16.98 -7.19 22.84
CA LEU A 89 16.38 -7.58 21.57
C LEU A 89 17.14 -6.89 20.46
N LEU A 90 17.74 -7.68 19.57
CA LEU A 90 18.54 -7.16 18.47
C LEU A 90 17.69 -7.14 17.21
N ILE A 91 17.47 -5.98 16.62
CA ILE A 91 16.89 -5.90 15.27
C ILE A 91 18.03 -5.91 14.25
N TYR A 92 17.82 -6.52 13.09
CA TYR A 92 18.85 -6.54 12.05
C TYR A 92 18.26 -6.36 10.65
N GLY A 93 19.06 -5.78 9.76
CA GLY A 93 18.63 -5.42 8.42
C GLY A 93 19.77 -5.24 7.43
N MET A 94 19.44 -4.84 6.22
CA MET A 94 20.39 -4.52 5.15
C MET A 94 20.37 -3.03 4.82
N THR A 95 21.49 -2.56 4.27
CA THR A 95 21.58 -1.29 3.54
C THR A 95 21.66 -1.62 2.05
N GLU A 96 20.70 -1.15 1.28
CA GLU A 96 20.63 -1.30 -0.17
C GLU A 96 20.90 0.05 -0.82
N LEU A 97 21.73 0.07 -1.87
CA LEU A 97 22.05 1.29 -2.60
C LEU A 97 20.79 1.91 -3.21
N ASN A 98 20.74 3.24 -3.26
CA ASN A 98 19.64 4.02 -3.86
C ASN A 98 18.27 3.77 -3.22
N LYS A 99 18.23 3.32 -1.96
CA LYS A 99 17.01 3.26 -1.17
C LYS A 99 17.06 4.23 0.01
N PRO A 100 15.95 4.89 0.34
CA PRO A 100 15.89 5.76 1.49
C PRO A 100 16.10 4.95 2.78
N PRO A 101 16.81 5.50 3.77
CA PRO A 101 16.97 4.85 5.06
C PRO A 101 15.63 4.77 5.79
N LEU A 102 15.48 3.71 6.59
CA LEU A 102 14.38 3.54 7.52
C LEU A 102 14.48 4.59 8.62
N ARG A 103 13.33 5.09 9.04
CA ARG A 103 13.22 6.04 10.14
C ARG A 103 12.92 5.31 11.45
N LEU A 104 13.63 5.70 12.49
CA LEU A 104 13.42 5.18 13.83
C LEU A 104 12.03 5.56 14.36
N GLU A 105 11.57 6.78 14.06
CA GLU A 105 10.26 7.27 14.50
C GLU A 105 9.13 6.41 13.91
N ASP A 106 9.25 5.98 12.66
CA ASP A 106 8.29 5.07 12.02
C ASP A 106 8.34 3.66 12.66
N PHE A 107 9.54 3.17 13.00
CA PHE A 107 9.69 1.92 13.76
C PHE A 107 9.00 2.03 15.13
N VAL A 108 9.20 3.12 15.86
CA VAL A 108 8.62 3.32 17.20
C VAL A 108 7.11 3.52 17.12
N VAL A 109 6.60 4.27 16.16
CA VAL A 109 5.15 4.42 15.94
C VAL A 109 4.51 3.06 15.63
N THR A 110 5.14 2.22 14.80
CA THR A 110 4.60 0.88 14.52
C THR A 110 4.73 -0.07 15.72
N LEU A 111 5.82 0.04 16.49
CA LEU A 111 6.00 -0.69 17.75
C LEU A 111 4.91 -0.35 18.77
N ARG A 112 4.66 0.95 19.00
CA ARG A 112 3.60 1.47 19.87
C ARG A 112 2.21 1.04 19.40
N ASN A 113 1.92 1.11 18.10
CA ASN A 113 0.67 0.59 17.55
C ASN A 113 0.50 -0.91 17.85
N SER A 114 1.53 -1.72 17.60
CA SER A 114 1.46 -3.17 17.85
C SER A 114 1.24 -3.52 19.33
N HIS A 115 1.64 -2.63 20.25
CA HIS A 115 1.44 -2.75 21.70
C HIS A 115 0.19 -1.98 22.20
N LEU A 116 -0.70 -1.57 21.29
CA LEU A 116 -1.98 -0.92 21.60
C LEU A 116 -1.86 0.44 22.32
N LYS A 117 -0.69 1.08 22.28
CA LYS A 117 -0.45 2.41 22.89
C LYS A 117 -1.42 3.48 22.41
N TYR A 118 -1.85 3.40 21.15
CA TYR A 118 -2.77 4.37 20.53
C TYR A 118 -4.23 3.94 20.56
N ALA A 119 -4.55 2.85 21.26
CA ALA A 119 -5.91 2.39 21.37
C ALA A 119 -6.71 3.31 22.30
N LYS A 120 -7.96 3.58 21.96
CA LYS A 120 -8.86 4.41 22.75
C LYS A 120 -9.74 3.51 23.62
N ARG A 121 -9.74 3.72 24.93
CA ARG A 121 -10.66 3.03 25.83
C ARG A 121 -11.99 3.79 25.88
N ARG A 122 -13.11 3.09 25.70
CA ARG A 122 -14.46 3.60 25.97
C ARG A 122 -15.19 2.55 26.81
N GLY A 123 -15.45 2.89 28.08
CA GLY A 123 -15.89 1.90 29.07
C GLY A 123 -14.89 0.75 29.19
N ASN A 124 -15.38 -0.48 29.02
CA ASN A 124 -14.57 -1.71 29.06
C ASN A 124 -14.07 -2.19 27.68
N THR A 125 -14.37 -1.45 26.62
CA THR A 125 -13.94 -1.83 25.26
C THR A 125 -12.75 -0.99 24.81
N LEU A 126 -11.72 -1.67 24.33
CA LEU A 126 -10.53 -1.05 23.74
C LEU A 126 -10.68 -0.98 22.22
N TYR A 127 -10.78 0.23 21.69
CA TYR A 127 -10.89 0.50 20.26
C TYR A 127 -9.50 0.75 19.67
N TYR A 128 -9.06 -0.11 18.78
CA TYR A 128 -7.79 0.02 18.08
C TYR A 128 -7.96 -0.23 16.58
N SER A 129 -7.01 0.26 15.81
CA SER A 129 -6.95 0.03 14.37
C SER A 129 -5.50 -0.16 13.95
N ALA A 130 -5.31 -0.87 12.84
CA ALA A 130 -4.01 -0.91 12.18
C ALA A 130 -3.65 0.48 11.63
N PRO A 131 -2.35 0.77 11.43
CA PRO A 131 -1.92 2.02 10.79
C PRO A 131 -2.59 2.18 9.42
N GLY A 132 -3.12 3.36 9.14
CA GLY A 132 -3.76 3.63 7.86
C GLY A 132 -4.09 5.09 7.62
N VAL A 133 -4.40 5.41 6.38
CA VAL A 133 -4.90 6.71 5.92
C VAL A 133 -6.05 6.48 4.96
N SER A 134 -7.07 7.35 5.01
CA SER A 134 -8.12 7.43 4.00
C SER A 134 -8.26 8.87 3.54
N ILE A 135 -8.47 9.09 2.25
CA ILE A 135 -8.85 10.38 1.69
C ILE A 135 -10.25 10.22 1.11
N ASP A 136 -11.21 10.86 1.75
CA ASP A 136 -12.63 10.63 1.49
C ASP A 136 -13.31 11.92 1.02
N PRO A 137 -14.02 11.90 -0.13
CA PRO A 137 -14.86 13.02 -0.54
C PRO A 137 -16.02 13.20 0.44
N LYS A 138 -16.42 14.46 0.67
CA LYS A 138 -17.61 14.76 1.47
C LYS A 138 -18.87 14.19 0.79
N PRO A 139 -19.88 13.70 1.52
CA PRO A 139 -21.09 13.14 0.91
C PRO A 139 -21.80 14.08 -0.09
N GLY A 140 -21.86 15.38 0.22
CA GLY A 140 -22.43 16.39 -0.70
C GLY A 140 -21.67 16.52 -2.02
N VAL A 141 -20.35 16.33 -2.02
CA VAL A 141 -19.52 16.30 -3.23
C VAL A 141 -19.91 15.12 -4.11
N ASN A 142 -20.09 13.93 -3.52
CA ASN A 142 -20.50 12.74 -4.27
C ASN A 142 -21.87 12.90 -4.92
N LEU A 143 -22.85 13.45 -4.17
CA LEU A 143 -24.20 13.73 -4.69
C LEU A 143 -24.14 14.70 -5.88
N ALA A 144 -23.43 15.81 -5.73
CA ALA A 144 -23.30 16.82 -6.78
C ALA A 144 -22.62 16.25 -8.04
N LEU A 145 -21.61 15.39 -7.87
CA LEU A 145 -20.94 14.73 -9.00
C LEU A 145 -21.83 13.70 -9.68
N ASN A 146 -22.68 12.98 -8.94
CA ASN A 146 -23.64 12.05 -9.51
C ASN A 146 -24.71 12.79 -10.33
N ASN A 147 -25.25 13.89 -9.80
CA ASN A 147 -26.24 14.71 -10.50
C ASN A 147 -25.65 15.30 -11.79
N ILE A 148 -24.40 15.77 -11.77
CA ILE A 148 -23.73 16.23 -13.00
C ILE A 148 -23.52 15.09 -14.00
N LYS A 149 -23.21 13.87 -13.57
CA LYS A 149 -23.07 12.73 -14.49
C LYS A 149 -24.38 12.40 -15.20
N GLN A 150 -25.52 12.50 -14.50
CA GLN A 150 -26.84 12.35 -15.09
C GLN A 150 -27.13 13.49 -16.09
N GLU A 151 -26.85 14.75 -15.72
CA GLU A 151 -26.98 15.91 -16.62
C GLU A 151 -26.11 15.77 -17.89
N LEU A 152 -24.86 15.29 -17.78
CA LEU A 152 -23.97 15.08 -18.92
C LEU A 152 -24.54 14.11 -19.97
N SER A 153 -25.44 13.21 -19.55
CA SER A 153 -26.11 12.25 -20.44
C SER A 153 -27.27 12.86 -21.24
N SER A 154 -27.84 13.98 -20.78
CA SER A 154 -29.02 14.62 -21.38
C SER A 154 -28.74 15.95 -22.10
N VAL A 155 -27.57 16.57 -21.90
CA VAL A 155 -27.26 17.88 -22.51
C VAL A 155 -26.76 17.83 -23.95
N THR A 156 -27.03 18.91 -24.69
CA THR A 156 -26.51 19.13 -26.06
C THR A 156 -24.99 19.28 -26.09
N MET A 157 -24.39 19.14 -27.28
CA MET A 157 -22.94 19.32 -27.45
C MET A 157 -22.45 20.73 -27.09
N ALA A 158 -23.26 21.77 -27.32
CA ALA A 158 -22.92 23.15 -26.98
C ALA A 158 -22.92 23.38 -25.46
N GLN A 159 -23.89 22.83 -24.74
CA GLN A 159 -24.01 22.95 -23.28
C GLN A 159 -22.96 22.10 -22.54
N ARG A 160 -22.53 20.97 -23.14
CA ARG A 160 -21.61 20.00 -22.53
C ARG A 160 -20.30 20.61 -22.01
N LYS A 161 -19.74 21.64 -22.67
CA LYS A 161 -18.52 22.34 -22.20
C LYS A 161 -18.74 23.01 -20.84
N ARG A 162 -19.90 23.66 -20.63
CA ARG A 162 -20.25 24.30 -19.36
C ARG A 162 -20.42 23.26 -18.25
N VAL A 163 -21.11 22.16 -18.53
CA VAL A 163 -21.33 21.07 -17.57
C VAL A 163 -20.02 20.39 -17.16
N LEU A 164 -19.10 20.14 -18.10
CA LEU A 164 -17.76 19.58 -17.80
C LEU A 164 -16.90 20.54 -16.95
N THR A 165 -17.05 21.85 -17.14
CA THR A 165 -16.37 22.85 -16.30
C THR A 165 -16.90 22.81 -14.87
N ARG A 166 -18.23 22.70 -14.71
CA ARG A 166 -18.85 22.50 -13.38
C ARG A 166 -18.40 21.19 -12.74
N TYR A 167 -18.37 20.10 -13.52
CA TYR A 167 -17.89 18.79 -13.04
C TYR A 167 -16.48 18.88 -12.44
N ARG A 168 -15.56 19.54 -13.15
CA ARG A 168 -14.18 19.74 -12.69
C ARG A 168 -14.14 20.51 -11.37
N LYS A 169 -14.82 21.67 -11.30
CA LYS A 169 -14.88 22.49 -10.07
C LYS A 169 -15.39 21.71 -8.85
N ILE A 170 -16.46 20.92 -9.01
CA ILE A 170 -17.01 20.13 -7.90
C ILE A 170 -16.03 19.02 -7.49
N CYS A 171 -15.41 18.37 -8.46
CA CYS A 171 -14.49 17.28 -8.21
C CYS A 171 -13.23 17.73 -7.46
N GLU A 172 -12.72 18.93 -7.75
CA GLU A 172 -11.51 19.50 -7.13
C GLU A 172 -11.75 19.99 -5.70
N GLN A 173 -13.01 19.99 -5.23
CA GLN A 173 -13.34 20.35 -3.86
C GLN A 173 -12.57 19.50 -2.84
N GLN A 174 -12.29 20.12 -1.70
CA GLN A 174 -11.46 19.54 -0.66
C GLN A 174 -12.06 18.24 -0.09
N GLN A 175 -11.24 17.20 -0.07
CA GLN A 175 -11.51 15.90 0.53
C GLN A 175 -10.90 15.82 1.92
N SER A 176 -11.57 15.11 2.82
CA SER A 176 -11.12 14.96 4.22
C SER A 176 -10.08 13.85 4.33
N THR A 177 -9.01 14.11 5.08
CA THR A 177 -7.99 13.11 5.40
C THR A 177 -8.27 12.52 6.78
N ARG A 178 -8.24 11.19 6.88
CA ARG A 178 -8.34 10.46 8.14
C ARG A 178 -7.09 9.61 8.33
N VAL A 179 -6.55 9.61 9.55
CA VAL A 179 -5.46 8.74 9.99
C VAL A 179 -6.03 7.72 10.99
N LEU A 180 -5.60 6.47 10.87
CA LEU A 180 -6.05 5.33 11.67
C LEU A 180 -4.86 4.68 12.37
N GLY A 181 -5.07 4.20 13.59
CA GLY A 181 -4.12 3.37 14.34
C GLY A 181 -2.88 4.07 14.89
N ILE A 182 -2.55 5.27 14.42
CA ILE A 182 -1.35 6.02 14.79
C ILE A 182 -1.68 7.53 14.95
N PRO A 183 -0.81 8.33 15.59
CA PRO A 183 -1.01 9.77 15.69
C PRO A 183 -1.05 10.45 14.31
N PHE A 184 -1.86 11.51 14.21
CA PHE A 184 -2.13 12.18 12.93
C PHE A 184 -0.87 12.80 12.32
N ASP A 185 -0.13 13.59 13.11
CA ASP A 185 1.04 14.34 12.67
C ASP A 185 2.34 13.54 12.87
N THR A 186 2.48 12.45 12.11
CA THR A 186 3.69 11.62 12.06
C THR A 186 4.20 11.47 10.63
N HIS A 187 5.49 11.15 10.48
CA HIS A 187 6.06 10.84 9.18
C HIS A 187 5.31 9.70 8.48
N ALA A 188 5.05 8.59 9.18
CA ALA A 188 4.25 7.47 8.67
C ALA A 188 2.88 7.93 8.11
N SER A 189 2.15 8.80 8.81
CA SER A 189 0.88 9.35 8.34
C SER A 189 1.05 10.19 7.07
N GLN A 190 2.06 11.07 7.03
CA GLN A 190 2.37 11.89 5.85
C GLN A 190 2.73 11.03 4.64
N LEU A 191 3.57 10.02 4.85
CA LEU A 191 4.01 9.08 3.83
C LEU A 191 2.83 8.31 3.24
N MET A 192 1.95 7.77 4.08
CA MET A 192 0.75 7.06 3.64
C MET A 192 -0.20 7.97 2.84
N LEU A 193 -0.41 9.20 3.30
CA LEU A 193 -1.22 10.21 2.60
C LEU A 193 -0.63 10.52 1.22
N LYS A 194 0.67 10.79 1.15
CA LYS A 194 1.39 11.10 -0.09
C LYS A 194 1.34 9.93 -1.08
N ALA A 195 1.51 8.71 -0.60
CA ALA A 195 1.47 7.51 -1.43
C ALA A 195 0.09 7.27 -2.05
N ASP A 196 -1.00 7.43 -1.27
CA ASP A 196 -2.38 7.33 -1.79
C ASP A 196 -2.67 8.43 -2.80
N TYR A 197 -2.32 9.69 -2.48
CA TYR A 197 -2.55 10.82 -3.37
C TYR A 197 -1.83 10.65 -4.72
N ILE A 198 -0.56 10.23 -4.70
CA ILE A 198 0.19 9.94 -5.93
C ILE A 198 -0.43 8.77 -6.70
N MET A 199 -0.86 7.71 -6.01
CA MET A 199 -1.48 6.55 -6.67
C MET A 199 -2.71 7.00 -7.46
N LYS A 200 -3.54 7.89 -6.91
CA LYS A 200 -4.71 8.44 -7.59
C LYS A 200 -4.37 9.21 -8.88
N THR A 201 -3.23 9.92 -8.91
CA THR A 201 -2.75 10.59 -10.13
C THR A 201 -2.30 9.62 -11.22
N ILE A 202 -1.81 8.43 -10.84
CA ILE A 202 -1.47 7.36 -11.76
C ILE A 202 -2.76 6.67 -12.25
N THR A 203 -3.68 6.38 -11.32
CA THR A 203 -4.99 5.76 -11.61
C THR A 203 -5.80 6.55 -12.62
N ASN A 204 -5.87 7.88 -12.48
CA ASN A 204 -6.60 8.72 -13.42
C ASN A 204 -5.79 9.05 -14.70
N GLY A 205 -4.52 8.62 -14.79
CA GLY A 205 -3.63 8.85 -15.93
C GLY A 205 -3.10 10.28 -16.06
N SER A 206 -3.23 11.13 -15.03
CA SER A 206 -2.59 12.46 -15.02
C SER A 206 -1.08 12.36 -14.80
N ARG A 207 -0.62 11.24 -14.25
CA ARG A 207 0.78 10.88 -14.12
C ARG A 207 1.04 9.56 -14.84
N ASN A 208 1.72 9.63 -15.98
CA ASN A 208 2.28 8.47 -16.65
C ASN A 208 3.73 8.25 -16.16
N LEU A 209 4.10 6.99 -15.94
CA LEU A 209 5.45 6.60 -15.51
C LEU A 209 6.24 5.92 -16.62
N ASP A 210 5.68 5.75 -17.82
CA ASP A 210 6.28 5.06 -18.95
C ASP A 210 6.81 3.67 -18.56
N ILE A 211 6.03 2.97 -17.74
CA ILE A 211 6.29 1.59 -17.33
C ILE A 211 5.43 0.69 -18.21
N PRO A 212 6.01 -0.22 -19.01
CA PRO A 212 5.25 -1.12 -19.88
C PRO A 212 4.16 -1.88 -19.11
N GLY A 213 2.93 -1.82 -19.62
CA GLY A 213 1.76 -2.45 -19.02
C GLY A 213 1.10 -1.68 -17.86
N LEU A 214 1.67 -0.57 -17.40
CA LEU A 214 1.03 0.30 -16.39
C LEU A 214 0.37 1.50 -17.08
N LYS A 215 -0.96 1.47 -17.22
CA LYS A 215 -1.76 2.56 -17.80
C LYS A 215 -2.79 3.06 -16.80
N GLY A 216 -3.14 4.34 -16.87
CA GLY A 216 -4.27 4.88 -16.13
C GLY A 216 -5.60 4.32 -16.65
N ILE A 217 -6.63 4.29 -15.79
CA ILE A 217 -7.96 3.75 -16.14
C ILE A 217 -8.57 4.44 -17.38
N PRO A 218 -8.50 5.78 -17.54
CA PRO A 218 -9.05 6.42 -18.73
C PRO A 218 -8.39 5.94 -20.02
N ASP A 219 -7.07 5.75 -20.01
CA ASP A 219 -6.31 5.28 -21.17
C ASP A 219 -6.62 3.81 -21.47
N MET A 220 -6.77 2.96 -20.44
CA MET A 220 -7.21 1.57 -20.61
C MET A 220 -8.61 1.46 -21.22
N ARG A 221 -9.54 2.34 -20.80
CA ARG A 221 -10.89 2.41 -21.37
C ARG A 221 -10.86 2.92 -22.82
N TYR A 222 -10.02 3.91 -23.10
CA TYR A 222 -9.82 4.41 -24.47
C TYR A 222 -9.30 3.32 -25.40
N ASP A 223 -8.27 2.57 -25.00
CA ASP A 223 -7.72 1.44 -25.76
C ASP A 223 -8.79 0.38 -26.05
N TYR A 224 -9.61 0.04 -25.04
CA TYR A 224 -10.72 -0.88 -25.20
C TYR A 224 -11.74 -0.38 -26.23
N ILE A 225 -12.16 0.89 -26.12
CA ILE A 225 -13.10 1.51 -27.07
C ILE A 225 -12.54 1.45 -28.49
N MET A 226 -11.28 1.84 -28.69
CA MET A 226 -10.62 1.83 -30.00
C MET A 226 -10.53 0.41 -30.57
N GLN A 227 -10.28 -0.59 -29.73
CA GLN A 227 -10.27 -1.99 -30.16
C GLN A 227 -11.64 -2.46 -30.64
N GLN A 228 -12.74 -2.08 -29.96
CA GLN A 228 -14.10 -2.45 -30.39
C GLN A 228 -14.45 -1.79 -31.73
N VAL A 229 -14.10 -0.51 -31.91
CA VAL A 229 -14.30 0.22 -33.18
C VAL A 229 -13.56 -0.46 -34.33
N ARG A 230 -12.28 -0.80 -34.14
CA ARG A 230 -11.47 -1.49 -35.17
C ARG A 230 -12.06 -2.84 -35.58
N ARG A 231 -12.73 -3.54 -34.67
CA ARG A 231 -13.40 -4.82 -34.92
C ARG A 231 -14.80 -4.68 -35.53
N GLY A 232 -15.23 -3.46 -35.89
CA GLY A 232 -16.57 -3.19 -36.42
C GLY A 232 -17.70 -3.46 -35.42
N ARG A 233 -17.39 -3.63 -34.13
CA ARG A 233 -18.39 -3.95 -33.10
C ARG A 233 -19.08 -2.68 -32.61
N ARG A 234 -20.36 -2.80 -32.22
CA ARG A 234 -21.08 -1.71 -31.54
C ARG A 234 -20.36 -1.36 -30.24
N VAL A 235 -19.93 -0.11 -30.11
CA VAL A 235 -19.23 0.37 -28.92
C VAL A 235 -20.23 0.51 -27.77
N ARG A 236 -20.31 -0.49 -26.90
CA ARG A 236 -20.90 -0.34 -25.57
C ARG A 236 -19.84 0.25 -24.65
N ILE A 237 -19.94 1.55 -24.37
CA ILE A 237 -19.06 2.23 -23.40
C ILE A 237 -19.38 1.63 -22.02
N PRO A 238 -18.41 0.98 -21.34
CA PRO A 238 -18.64 0.46 -20.01
C PRO A 238 -19.06 1.59 -19.09
N ALA A 239 -20.15 1.40 -18.34
CA ALA A 239 -20.64 2.40 -17.39
C ALA A 239 -19.51 2.84 -16.46
N SER A 240 -19.45 4.14 -16.14
CA SER A 240 -18.43 4.66 -15.23
C SER A 240 -18.59 4.00 -13.86
N SER A 241 -17.66 3.12 -13.50
CA SER A 241 -17.54 2.58 -12.15
C SER A 241 -16.95 3.63 -11.21
N GLN A 242 -17.45 3.65 -9.97
CA GLN A 242 -16.87 4.41 -8.87
C GLN A 242 -16.01 3.43 -8.08
N ASP A 243 -14.69 3.41 -8.34
CA ASP A 243 -13.78 2.42 -7.78
C ASP A 243 -12.92 3.05 -6.67
N ARG A 244 -12.75 2.30 -5.58
CA ARG A 244 -11.81 2.61 -4.50
C ARG A 244 -10.53 1.82 -4.71
N TYR A 245 -9.39 2.42 -4.41
CA TYR A 245 -8.07 1.78 -4.45
C TYR A 245 -7.32 2.00 -3.15
N TRP A 246 -6.70 0.97 -2.58
CA TRP A 246 -5.88 1.17 -1.38
C TRP A 246 -4.72 0.20 -1.30
N PHE A 247 -3.62 0.68 -0.72
CA PHE A 247 -2.48 -0.18 -0.44
C PHE A 247 -2.76 -1.08 0.75
N TYR A 248 -2.40 -2.35 0.63
CA TYR A 248 -2.68 -3.38 1.62
C TYR A 248 -1.56 -4.43 1.69
N PRO A 249 -1.33 -5.06 2.85
CA PRO A 249 -0.44 -6.21 3.01
C PRO A 249 -0.77 -7.33 2.03
N ALA A 250 0.17 -7.72 1.17
CA ALA A 250 -0.05 -8.83 0.24
C ALA A 250 -0.01 -10.18 0.97
N SER A 251 1.18 -10.75 1.13
CA SER A 251 1.43 -11.95 1.93
C SER A 251 2.73 -11.76 2.69
N HIS A 252 2.70 -12.02 4.00
CA HIS A 252 3.89 -12.04 4.85
C HIS A 252 4.31 -13.47 5.12
N LYS A 253 5.62 -13.74 5.05
CA LYS A 253 6.17 -15.05 5.37
C LYS A 253 7.24 -14.91 6.43
N TYR A 254 6.96 -15.46 7.59
CA TYR A 254 7.85 -15.46 8.73
C TYR A 254 8.57 -16.80 8.84
N GLN A 255 9.85 -16.73 9.15
CA GLN A 255 10.66 -17.89 9.48
C GLN A 255 11.29 -17.71 10.84
N VAL A 256 11.55 -18.83 11.52
CA VAL A 256 12.25 -18.83 12.80
C VAL A 256 13.23 -20.01 12.85
N ASN A 257 14.37 -19.83 13.52
CA ASN A 257 15.27 -20.96 13.79
C ASN A 257 14.58 -22.01 14.73
N LYS A 258 15.17 -23.20 14.85
CA LYS A 258 14.63 -24.28 15.72
C LYS A 258 14.45 -23.84 17.18
N LYS A 259 15.40 -23.05 17.71
CA LYS A 259 15.39 -22.53 19.09
C LYS A 259 14.37 -21.42 19.34
N LYS A 260 13.67 -20.96 18.30
CA LYS A 260 12.70 -19.86 18.38
C LYS A 260 13.30 -18.54 18.89
N THR A 261 14.57 -18.26 18.60
CA THR A 261 15.34 -17.09 19.07
C THR A 261 15.72 -16.13 17.95
N ASN A 262 15.82 -16.58 16.69
CA ASN A 262 16.04 -15.70 15.53
C ASN A 262 14.84 -15.76 14.58
N TYR A 263 14.13 -14.63 14.46
CA TYR A 263 12.95 -14.45 13.62
C TYR A 263 13.29 -13.63 12.39
N PHE A 264 12.79 -14.08 11.24
CA PHE A 264 13.12 -13.53 9.93
C PHE A 264 11.88 -13.29 9.07
N VAL A 265 11.74 -12.08 8.53
CA VAL A 265 10.65 -11.71 7.62
C VAL A 265 11.09 -12.00 6.18
N SER A 266 10.90 -13.24 5.75
CA SER A 266 11.34 -13.72 4.42
C SER A 266 10.58 -13.12 3.25
N GLN A 267 9.36 -12.62 3.47
CA GLN A 267 8.56 -11.91 2.46
C GLN A 267 7.69 -10.86 3.16
N SER A 268 7.70 -9.64 2.62
CA SER A 268 6.78 -8.56 2.95
C SER A 268 6.58 -7.75 1.67
N ALA A 269 5.35 -7.71 1.17
CA ALA A 269 5.02 -7.09 -0.09
C ALA A 269 3.76 -6.24 0.05
N VAL A 270 3.72 -5.14 -0.69
CA VAL A 270 2.58 -4.24 -0.79
C VAL A 270 1.80 -4.63 -2.04
N LYS A 271 0.49 -4.79 -1.91
CA LYS A 271 -0.43 -4.89 -3.06
C LYS A 271 -1.37 -3.70 -3.08
N LEU A 272 -1.84 -3.36 -4.26
CA LEU A 272 -2.96 -2.45 -4.44
C LEU A 272 -4.23 -3.30 -4.52
N LEU A 273 -5.21 -2.99 -3.68
CA LEU A 273 -6.55 -3.57 -3.74
C LEU A 273 -7.51 -2.60 -4.42
N THR A 274 -8.64 -3.14 -4.88
CA THR A 274 -9.73 -2.34 -5.41
C THR A 274 -11.08 -2.93 -5.03
N ALA A 275 -12.08 -2.06 -4.89
CA ALA A 275 -13.48 -2.42 -4.73
C ALA A 275 -14.34 -1.41 -5.49
N ASN A 276 -15.43 -1.89 -6.07
CA ASN A 276 -16.45 -1.00 -6.60
C ASN A 276 -17.27 -0.42 -5.44
N GLN A 277 -17.71 0.83 -5.59
CA GLN A 277 -18.53 1.51 -4.61
C GLN A 277 -19.87 1.93 -5.21
N MET A 278 -20.92 1.81 -4.40
CA MET A 278 -22.25 2.34 -4.67
C MET A 278 -22.58 3.44 -3.67
N MET A 279 -23.21 4.48 -4.17
CA MET A 279 -23.65 5.61 -3.38
C MET A 279 -25.07 5.36 -2.85
N ASN A 280 -25.30 5.63 -1.57
CA ASN A 280 -26.66 5.66 -1.02
C ASN A 280 -27.33 7.03 -1.24
N SER A 281 -28.61 7.15 -0.87
CA SER A 281 -29.38 8.40 -0.98
C SER A 281 -28.76 9.59 -0.24
N ARG A 282 -27.91 9.34 0.77
CA ARG A 282 -27.21 10.37 1.55
C ARG A 282 -25.83 10.75 1.00
N GLY A 283 -25.44 10.24 -0.17
CA GLY A 283 -24.12 10.54 -0.77
C GLY A 283 -22.95 9.76 -0.17
N THR A 284 -23.22 8.80 0.71
CA THR A 284 -22.20 7.95 1.32
C THR A 284 -21.89 6.77 0.41
N LEU A 285 -20.60 6.49 0.23
CA LEU A 285 -20.12 5.39 -0.60
C LEU A 285 -19.94 4.13 0.25
N LYS A 286 -20.46 3.00 -0.24
CA LYS A 286 -20.27 1.66 0.33
C LYS A 286 -19.77 0.71 -0.74
N ASP A 287 -18.94 -0.24 -0.34
CA ASP A 287 -18.41 -1.25 -1.26
C ASP A 287 -19.54 -2.13 -1.77
N SER A 288 -19.50 -2.46 -3.05
CA SER A 288 -20.48 -3.32 -3.73
C SER A 288 -19.85 -4.64 -4.14
N SER A 289 -20.68 -5.66 -4.38
CA SER A 289 -20.23 -6.96 -4.88
C SER A 289 -19.82 -6.93 -6.37
N ARG A 290 -20.16 -5.85 -7.10
CA ARG A 290 -19.80 -5.70 -8.51
C ARG A 290 -18.29 -5.52 -8.66
N LYS A 291 -17.71 -6.12 -9.70
CA LYS A 291 -16.28 -6.00 -10.01
C LYS A 291 -16.06 -5.17 -11.26
N SER A 292 -15.16 -4.19 -11.18
CA SER A 292 -14.70 -3.40 -12.33
C SER A 292 -13.47 -4.10 -12.94
N PRO A 293 -13.55 -4.64 -14.17
CA PRO A 293 -12.43 -5.35 -14.78
C PRO A 293 -11.21 -4.44 -14.99
N PHE A 294 -11.43 -3.18 -15.40
CA PHE A 294 -10.35 -2.20 -15.53
C PHE A 294 -9.68 -1.90 -14.19
N ALA A 295 -10.46 -1.75 -13.11
CA ALA A 295 -9.91 -1.51 -11.78
C ALA A 295 -9.10 -2.71 -11.28
N ALA A 296 -9.62 -3.93 -11.47
CA ALA A 296 -8.93 -5.17 -11.11
C ALA A 296 -7.61 -5.30 -11.87
N GLN A 297 -7.62 -5.04 -13.18
CA GLN A 297 -6.41 -5.07 -14.00
C GLN A 297 -5.40 -3.99 -13.58
N PHE A 298 -5.84 -2.76 -13.31
CA PHE A 298 -4.97 -1.69 -12.83
C PHE A 298 -4.32 -2.06 -11.49
N ALA A 299 -5.10 -2.56 -10.52
CA ALA A 299 -4.60 -3.00 -9.22
C ALA A 299 -3.58 -4.14 -9.35
N LEU A 300 -3.85 -5.11 -10.23
CA LEU A 300 -2.93 -6.20 -10.55
C LEU A 300 -1.62 -5.66 -11.16
N CYS A 301 -1.70 -4.76 -12.14
CA CYS A 301 -0.53 -4.17 -12.78
C CYS A 301 0.30 -3.34 -11.83
N PHE A 302 -0.35 -2.47 -11.04
CA PHE A 302 0.33 -1.68 -10.04
C PHE A 302 1.09 -2.58 -9.05
N THR A 303 0.43 -3.66 -8.59
CA THR A 303 1.04 -4.64 -7.68
C THR A 303 2.24 -5.34 -8.31
N ARG A 304 2.11 -5.86 -9.55
CA ARG A 304 3.21 -6.53 -10.27
C ARG A 304 4.38 -5.58 -10.53
N ARG A 305 4.08 -4.33 -10.88
CA ARG A 305 5.07 -3.30 -11.25
C ARG A 305 5.54 -2.47 -10.05
N TYR A 306 5.12 -2.79 -8.82
CA TYR A 306 5.38 -1.98 -7.64
C TYR A 306 6.85 -1.61 -7.48
N LYS A 307 7.76 -2.55 -7.71
CA LYS A 307 9.21 -2.29 -7.67
C LYS A 307 9.69 -1.28 -8.72
N GLN A 308 9.18 -1.39 -9.95
CA GLN A 308 9.54 -0.47 -11.04
C GLN A 308 8.98 0.93 -10.75
N ILE A 309 7.75 1.00 -10.23
CA ILE A 309 7.13 2.23 -9.75
C ILE A 309 7.96 2.84 -8.62
N ALA A 310 8.38 2.05 -7.64
CA ALA A 310 9.16 2.50 -6.50
C ALA A 310 10.56 3.00 -6.88
N LYS A 311 11.17 2.48 -7.96
CA LYS A 311 12.41 3.04 -8.52
C LYS A 311 12.22 4.46 -9.07
N LYS A 312 11.08 4.74 -9.72
CA LYS A 312 10.77 6.08 -10.24
C LYS A 312 10.20 7.04 -9.18
N LEU A 313 9.56 6.50 -8.14
CA LEU A 313 8.87 7.26 -7.10
C LEU A 313 9.28 6.72 -5.71
N PRO A 314 10.32 7.32 -5.07
CA PRO A 314 10.87 6.84 -3.80
C PRO A 314 9.86 6.68 -2.66
N VAL A 315 8.74 7.44 -2.69
CA VAL A 315 7.62 7.30 -1.74
C VAL A 315 7.13 5.85 -1.59
N TYR A 316 7.19 5.04 -2.66
CA TYR A 316 6.78 3.64 -2.60
C TYR A 316 7.88 2.70 -2.08
N GLN A 317 9.16 3.13 -2.09
CA GLN A 317 10.21 2.41 -1.37
C GLN A 317 10.04 2.62 0.13
N GLU A 318 9.82 3.85 0.55
CA GLU A 318 9.54 4.21 1.95
C GLU A 318 8.27 3.50 2.45
N LEU A 319 7.18 3.51 1.66
CA LEU A 319 5.95 2.82 2.01
C LEU A 319 6.18 1.31 2.24
N ALA A 320 6.95 0.65 1.37
CA ALA A 320 7.32 -0.75 1.56
C ALA A 320 8.17 -0.95 2.83
N GLY A 321 9.05 0.00 3.15
CA GLY A 321 9.81 0.04 4.40
C GLY A 321 8.89 0.10 5.63
N LEU A 322 7.90 1.00 5.63
CA LEU A 322 6.92 1.15 6.70
C LEU A 322 6.07 -0.12 6.90
N PHE A 323 5.62 -0.74 5.81
CA PHE A 323 4.92 -2.04 5.88
C PHE A 323 5.80 -3.09 6.52
N ARG A 324 7.08 -3.14 6.13
CA ARG A 324 8.01 -4.13 6.66
C ARG A 324 8.39 -3.88 8.12
N GLN A 325 8.52 -2.62 8.56
CA GLN A 325 8.68 -2.26 9.97
C GLN A 325 7.45 -2.71 10.78
N THR A 326 6.25 -2.46 10.27
CA THR A 326 4.99 -2.92 10.89
C THR A 326 4.96 -4.45 11.03
N ALA A 327 5.38 -5.18 10.00
CA ALA A 327 5.47 -6.64 10.05
C ALA A 327 6.45 -7.14 11.12
N VAL A 328 7.60 -6.47 11.28
CA VAL A 328 8.59 -6.85 12.31
C VAL A 328 8.08 -6.52 13.70
N THR A 329 7.51 -5.33 13.92
CA THR A 329 7.03 -4.91 15.24
C THR A 329 5.80 -5.71 15.69
N LYS A 330 4.89 -6.02 14.77
CA LYS A 330 3.78 -6.93 15.01
C LYS A 330 4.27 -8.36 15.29
N LEU A 331 5.32 -8.83 14.62
CA LEU A 331 5.93 -10.13 14.92
C LEU A 331 6.56 -10.14 16.32
N ILE A 332 7.30 -9.08 16.69
CA ILE A 332 7.84 -8.90 18.05
C ILE A 332 6.71 -9.03 19.08
N LYS A 333 5.59 -8.32 18.89
CA LYS A 333 4.43 -8.44 19.79
C LYS A 333 3.87 -9.87 19.82
N THR A 334 3.65 -10.48 18.66
CA THR A 334 3.00 -11.79 18.49
C THR A 334 3.77 -12.91 19.20
N VAL A 335 5.10 -12.85 19.16
CA VAL A 335 5.97 -13.85 19.81
C VAL A 335 6.37 -13.46 21.21
N GLN A 336 5.84 -12.35 21.75
CA GLN A 336 6.21 -11.77 23.04
C GLN A 336 7.73 -11.49 23.12
N GLY A 337 8.30 -10.96 22.03
CA GLY A 337 9.74 -10.75 21.88
C GLY A 337 10.35 -9.95 23.02
N ILE A 338 9.77 -8.79 23.36
CA ILE A 338 10.23 -7.93 24.47
C ILE A 338 10.30 -8.71 25.80
N LYS A 339 9.21 -9.43 26.15
CA LYS A 339 9.16 -10.25 27.36
C LYS A 339 10.19 -11.38 27.34
N ARG A 340 10.32 -12.08 26.21
CA ARG A 340 11.21 -13.24 26.07
C ARG A 340 12.68 -12.88 25.96
N SER A 341 13.00 -11.64 25.60
CA SER A 341 14.35 -11.10 25.67
C SER A 341 14.64 -10.43 27.00
N SER A 342 13.69 -10.37 27.94
CA SER A 342 13.80 -9.59 29.17
C SER A 342 14.19 -8.13 28.94
N LEU A 343 13.83 -7.57 27.77
CA LEU A 343 14.14 -6.19 27.43
C LEU A 343 13.18 -5.27 28.18
N ASP A 344 13.71 -4.34 28.97
CA ASP A 344 12.96 -3.16 29.35
C ASP A 344 12.83 -2.25 28.11
N ALA A 345 11.62 -2.18 27.56
CA ALA A 345 11.29 -1.40 26.38
C ALA A 345 10.49 -0.12 26.70
N GLN A 346 10.43 0.28 27.98
CA GLN A 346 9.61 1.39 28.44
C GLN A 346 9.90 2.68 27.67
N TYR A 347 11.17 2.99 27.40
CA TYR A 347 11.50 4.22 26.71
C TYR A 347 10.94 4.26 25.28
N LEU A 348 11.12 3.20 24.50
CA LEU A 348 10.56 3.17 23.14
C LEU A 348 9.03 3.14 23.15
N LEU A 349 8.41 2.41 24.09
CA LEU A 349 6.96 2.28 24.14
C LEU A 349 6.25 3.52 24.68
N GLU A 350 6.86 4.23 25.62
CA GLU A 350 6.17 5.25 26.42
C GLU A 350 6.83 6.63 26.34
N GLU A 351 8.16 6.73 26.40
CA GLU A 351 8.84 8.00 26.71
C GLU A 351 9.42 8.71 25.49
N MET A 352 9.90 7.98 24.48
CA MET A 352 10.54 8.56 23.30
C MET A 352 9.61 9.56 22.63
N GLN A 353 10.07 10.81 22.50
CA GLN A 353 9.32 11.85 21.82
C GLN A 353 9.35 11.60 20.30
N ILE A 354 8.16 11.65 19.69
CA ILE A 354 8.02 11.57 18.23
C ILE A 354 7.91 12.99 17.72
N LYS A 355 8.92 13.44 16.97
CA LYS A 355 8.90 14.77 16.35
C LYS A 355 7.68 14.87 15.43
N PRO A 356 6.78 15.84 15.64
CA PRO A 356 5.58 15.96 14.83
C PRO A 356 5.95 16.32 13.39
N VAL A 357 5.30 15.65 12.45
CA VAL A 357 5.37 15.97 11.02
C VAL A 357 3.97 16.36 10.58
N ILE A 358 3.80 17.63 10.20
CA ILE A 358 2.47 18.15 9.88
C ILE A 358 1.88 17.43 8.66
N VAL A 359 0.70 16.85 8.86
CA VAL A 359 -0.07 16.17 7.82
C VAL A 359 -1.26 17.03 7.41
N LYS A 360 -1.54 17.10 6.11
CA LYS A 360 -2.70 17.85 5.60
C LYS A 360 -4.00 17.17 6.04
N ARG A 361 -4.90 17.94 6.65
CA ARG A 361 -6.21 17.46 7.14
C ARG A 361 -7.24 17.38 6.01
N GLY A 362 -6.98 18.05 4.90
CA GLY A 362 -7.66 17.82 3.64
C GLY A 362 -6.78 18.11 2.44
N VAL A 363 -7.14 17.52 1.32
CA VAL A 363 -6.44 17.67 0.04
C VAL A 363 -7.47 17.91 -1.08
N PRO A 364 -7.12 18.63 -2.16
CA PRO A 364 -8.02 18.78 -3.30
C PRO A 364 -8.35 17.42 -3.92
N GLY A 365 -9.61 17.23 -4.32
CA GLY A 365 -9.99 16.04 -5.08
C GLY A 365 -9.29 15.97 -6.43
N ILE A 366 -9.06 14.74 -6.92
CA ILE A 366 -8.37 14.50 -8.19
C ILE A 366 -9.36 13.89 -9.19
N CYS A 367 -9.51 14.51 -10.35
CA CYS A 367 -10.15 13.91 -11.51
C CYS A 367 -9.49 14.30 -12.82
N ARG A 368 -9.80 13.50 -13.84
CA ARG A 368 -9.46 13.75 -15.23
C ARG A 368 -10.73 13.66 -16.07
N ILE A 369 -10.82 14.54 -17.06
CA ILE A 369 -11.81 14.51 -18.11
C ILE A 369 -11.03 14.26 -19.41
N GLN A 370 -11.12 13.06 -19.96
CA GLN A 370 -10.47 12.73 -21.23
C GLN A 370 -11.52 12.77 -22.35
N ARG A 371 -11.32 13.66 -23.31
CA ARG A 371 -12.15 13.72 -24.52
C ARG A 371 -11.62 12.69 -25.52
N TYR A 372 -12.53 12.01 -26.21
CA TYR A 372 -12.21 11.16 -27.34
C TYR A 372 -13.14 11.45 -28.51
N SER A 373 -12.66 11.20 -29.72
CA SER A 373 -13.41 11.34 -30.96
C SER A 373 -13.26 10.05 -31.75
N LEU A 374 -14.37 9.35 -31.99
CA LEU A 374 -14.43 8.18 -32.86
C LEU A 374 -15.04 8.61 -34.19
N ARG A 375 -14.42 8.19 -35.29
CA ARG A 375 -14.99 8.38 -36.62
C ARG A 375 -15.42 6.99 -37.12
N ASN A 376 -16.71 6.80 -37.34
CA ASN A 376 -17.21 5.72 -38.18
C ASN A 376 -17.52 6.29 -39.57
N LYS A 377 -17.61 5.45 -40.62
CA LYS A 377 -17.80 5.83 -42.03
C LYS A 377 -18.93 6.84 -42.28
N GLN A 378 -19.90 6.97 -41.37
CA GLN A 378 -21.05 7.88 -41.49
C GLN A 378 -21.18 8.94 -40.37
N ARG A 379 -20.48 8.82 -39.23
CA ARG A 379 -20.65 9.73 -38.07
C ARG A 379 -19.38 9.91 -37.23
N ARG A 380 -19.16 11.13 -36.74
CA ARG A 380 -18.17 11.44 -35.70
C ARG A 380 -18.82 11.42 -34.32
N LEU A 381 -18.46 10.46 -33.48
CA LEU A 381 -18.90 10.39 -32.08
C LEU A 381 -17.86 11.06 -31.19
N ILE A 382 -18.24 12.11 -30.47
CA ILE A 382 -17.40 12.75 -29.44
C ILE A 382 -17.90 12.31 -28.06
N GLY A 383 -17.02 11.71 -27.27
CA GLY A 383 -17.32 11.28 -25.91
C GLY A 383 -16.30 11.78 -24.89
N HIS A 384 -16.62 11.59 -23.61
CA HIS A 384 -15.75 11.93 -22.50
C HIS A 384 -15.66 10.76 -21.50
N ILE A 385 -14.47 10.55 -20.96
CA ILE A 385 -14.24 9.64 -19.83
C ILE A 385 -13.93 10.51 -18.62
N THR A 386 -14.76 10.36 -17.58
CA THR A 386 -14.51 10.97 -16.28
C THR A 386 -14.04 9.91 -15.29
N SER A 387 -13.04 10.26 -14.48
CA SER A 387 -12.49 9.37 -13.46
C SER A 387 -12.39 10.08 -12.13
N GLN A 388 -12.94 9.45 -11.10
CA GLN A 388 -12.78 9.80 -9.69
C GLN A 388 -12.18 8.59 -9.00
N SER A 389 -11.31 8.82 -8.02
CA SER A 389 -10.70 7.73 -7.26
C SER A 389 -10.84 8.02 -5.77
N CYS A 390 -11.52 7.12 -5.06
CA CYS A 390 -11.46 7.05 -3.61
C CYS A 390 -10.32 6.12 -3.20
N GLY A 391 -9.79 6.24 -1.99
CA GLY A 391 -8.68 5.38 -1.62
C GLY A 391 -8.01 5.63 -0.28
N GLY A 392 -6.92 4.91 -0.07
CA GLY A 392 -6.11 5.04 1.12
C GLY A 392 -4.94 4.08 1.21
N VAL A 393 -4.43 3.95 2.43
CA VAL A 393 -3.45 2.94 2.83
C VAL A 393 -4.02 2.25 4.07
N SER A 394 -3.93 0.93 4.13
CA SER A 394 -4.20 0.18 5.36
C SER A 394 -3.09 -0.85 5.54
N ILE A 395 -2.39 -0.79 6.66
CA ILE A 395 -1.34 -1.74 7.05
C ILE A 395 -1.94 -2.77 8.03
N ALA A 396 -3.16 -3.24 7.76
CA ALA A 396 -3.81 -4.26 8.57
C ALA A 396 -3.18 -5.63 8.31
N MET A 397 -2.31 -6.06 9.22
CA MET A 397 -1.66 -7.36 9.19
C MET A 397 -2.33 -8.29 10.21
N SER A 398 -2.89 -9.40 9.73
CA SER A 398 -3.25 -10.54 10.58
C SER A 398 -2.02 -11.42 10.71
N GLU A 399 -1.39 -11.41 11.87
CA GLU A 399 -0.24 -12.28 12.15
C GLU A 399 -0.62 -13.26 13.24
N ASN A 400 -0.72 -14.51 12.87
CA ASN A 400 -0.93 -15.59 13.81
C ASN A 400 0.38 -16.35 14.01
N LYS A 401 0.58 -16.91 15.20
CA LYS A 401 1.73 -17.79 15.47
C LYS A 401 1.85 -18.95 14.45
N LYS A 402 0.72 -19.38 13.86
CA LYS A 402 0.63 -20.41 12.80
C LYS A 402 1.32 -20.00 11.48
N ASP A 403 1.49 -18.70 11.24
CA ASP A 403 2.14 -18.15 10.03
C ASP A 403 3.67 -18.17 10.13
N ILE A 404 4.21 -18.41 11.34
CA ILE A 404 5.63 -18.49 11.60
C ILE A 404 6.10 -19.92 11.35
N LYS A 405 6.90 -20.12 10.30
CA LYS A 405 7.43 -21.45 9.94
C LYS A 405 8.82 -21.66 10.50
N VAL A 406 9.08 -22.82 11.10
CA VAL A 406 10.44 -23.19 11.48
C VAL A 406 11.27 -23.39 10.22
N ALA A 407 12.42 -22.72 10.13
CA ALA A 407 13.33 -22.83 9.01
C ALA A 407 13.90 -24.25 8.96
N LYS A 408 13.81 -24.89 7.78
CA LYS A 408 14.33 -26.23 7.55
C LYS A 408 15.87 -26.29 7.60
N THR A 409 16.51 -25.21 7.15
CA THR A 409 17.97 -25.07 7.11
C THR A 409 18.53 -24.44 8.38
N GLN A 410 19.80 -24.69 8.69
CA GLN A 410 20.51 -24.07 9.81
C GLN A 410 20.91 -22.60 9.57
N LEU A 411 20.60 -22.02 8.41
CA LEU A 411 21.00 -20.65 8.04
C LEU A 411 20.63 -19.60 9.09
N LEU A 412 19.41 -19.64 9.66
CA LEU A 412 19.01 -18.69 10.70
C LEU A 412 19.75 -18.90 12.02
N THR A 413 20.07 -20.15 12.37
CA THR A 413 20.89 -20.45 13.55
C THR A 413 22.32 -19.94 13.36
N ASN A 414 22.88 -20.10 12.15
CA ASN A 414 24.22 -19.61 11.84
C ASN A 414 24.27 -18.07 11.78
N ALA A 415 23.23 -17.45 11.23
CA ALA A 415 23.09 -15.99 11.23
C ALA A 415 23.01 -15.43 12.65
N GLU A 416 22.22 -16.05 13.54
CA GLU A 416 22.14 -15.67 14.96
C GLU A 416 23.49 -15.78 15.67
N LYS A 417 24.16 -16.93 15.56
CA LYS A 417 25.51 -17.14 16.13
C LYS A 417 26.47 -16.06 15.68
N ARG A 418 26.43 -15.72 14.39
CA ARG A 418 27.30 -14.70 13.81
C ARG A 418 26.97 -13.29 14.32
N ILE A 419 25.69 -12.92 14.37
CA ILE A 419 25.24 -11.62 14.92
C ILE A 419 25.73 -11.45 16.36
N LEU A 420 25.56 -12.48 17.20
CA LEU A 420 25.96 -12.42 18.60
C LEU A 420 27.49 -12.44 18.77
N LYS A 421 28.21 -13.27 18.00
CA LYS A 421 29.67 -13.37 18.06
C LYS A 421 30.37 -12.08 17.61
N ASP A 422 29.85 -11.44 16.56
CA ASP A 422 30.47 -10.23 16.00
C ASP A 422 30.08 -8.94 16.77
N ARG A 423 29.30 -9.04 17.85
CA ARG A 423 28.96 -7.89 18.71
C ARG A 423 30.23 -7.43 19.45
N PRO A 424 30.77 -6.22 19.21
CA PRO A 424 32.05 -5.81 19.78
C PRO A 424 32.03 -5.69 21.31
N ALA A 425 30.94 -5.15 21.86
CA ALA A 425 30.72 -5.01 23.31
C ALA A 425 29.23 -5.07 23.64
N LEU A 426 28.88 -5.37 24.89
CA LEU A 426 27.49 -5.35 25.36
C LEU A 426 26.85 -3.95 25.22
N SER A 427 27.63 -2.88 25.33
CA SER A 427 27.17 -1.51 25.10
C SER A 427 27.04 -1.13 23.61
N SER A 428 27.52 -1.96 22.67
CA SER A 428 27.50 -1.64 21.24
C SER A 428 26.09 -1.36 20.73
N LEU A 429 25.90 -0.14 20.22
CA LEU A 429 24.64 0.33 19.66
C LEU A 429 24.32 -0.33 18.32
N MET A 430 25.32 -0.43 17.45
CA MET A 430 25.21 -1.02 16.12
C MET A 430 26.52 -1.66 15.71
N TRP A 431 26.45 -2.79 14.99
CA TRP A 431 27.61 -3.42 14.36
C TRP A 431 27.24 -4.07 13.04
N GLN A 432 28.24 -4.28 12.19
CA GLN A 432 28.11 -4.92 10.90
C GLN A 432 28.60 -6.37 10.96
N THR A 433 27.93 -7.24 10.23
CA THR A 433 28.38 -8.62 10.04
C THR A 433 27.93 -9.17 8.68
N LYS A 434 28.51 -10.30 8.27
CA LYS A 434 28.14 -11.01 7.03
C LYS A 434 27.51 -12.36 7.38
N VAL A 435 26.25 -12.54 6.99
CA VAL A 435 25.47 -13.77 7.23
C VAL A 435 25.04 -14.41 5.93
N VAL A 436 24.80 -15.73 5.93
CA VAL A 436 24.23 -16.44 4.77
C VAL A 436 22.73 -16.59 4.98
N LEU A 437 21.93 -16.04 4.08
CA LEU A 437 20.46 -16.09 4.14
C LEU A 437 19.89 -16.62 2.83
N SER A 438 18.75 -17.31 2.94
CA SER A 438 17.96 -17.74 1.78
C SER A 438 16.76 -16.81 1.61
N MET A 439 16.75 -16.08 0.49
CA MET A 439 15.76 -15.03 0.23
C MET A 439 15.23 -15.14 -1.20
N PRO A 440 13.96 -14.79 -1.45
CA PRO A 440 13.46 -14.62 -2.82
C PRO A 440 14.36 -13.66 -3.60
N VAL A 441 14.59 -13.88 -4.90
CA VAL A 441 15.30 -12.91 -5.77
C VAL A 441 14.66 -11.52 -5.67
N SER A 442 13.34 -11.47 -5.50
CA SER A 442 12.61 -10.23 -5.32
C SER A 442 12.96 -9.48 -4.01
N ASN A 443 13.70 -10.08 -3.09
CA ASN A 443 14.15 -9.46 -1.86
C ASN A 443 15.64 -9.14 -1.84
N LEU A 444 16.35 -9.48 -2.90
CA LEU A 444 17.75 -9.19 -3.14
C LEU A 444 17.92 -7.92 -3.96
#